data_AF-A0A7R9IDL5-F1
#
_entry.id   AF-A0A7R9IDL5-F1
#
_cell.length_a   1.000
_cell.length_b   1.000
_cell.length_c   1.000
_cell.angle_alpha   90.00
_cell.angle_beta   90.00
_cell.angle_gamma   90.00
#
_symmetry.space_group_name_H-M   'P 1'
#
loop_
_entity.id
_entity.type
_entity.pdbx_description
1 polymer ?
#
loop_
_entity_poly.entity_id
_entity_poly.type
_entity_poly.pdbx_seq_one_letter_code
_entity_poly.pdbx_strand_id
1 'polypeptide(L)'
;MDSSVTVTLIDKIRPKDGEIVDQVLYWLKIYFNDVQAINHTFMPSLCPSAGANTNFRTQVCQVLSKNVGPGKTVSYSELASLLNKPNAARAVGTAMANNPIQLIIPCHRVIRNDLSLGSYVRGQSVKMWLLKHEGVKLAANNKVLPVPGAKKRPTKTVVLP
;
A
#
# COMPACT_ATOMS: atom_id res chain seq x y z
N MET A 1 24.15 7.54 -19.72
CA MET A 1 23.35 6.30 -19.80
C MET A 1 22.25 6.58 -20.80
N ASP A 2 22.26 5.83 -21.90
CA ASP A 2 21.50 6.09 -23.11
C ASP A 2 20.01 5.77 -22.91
N SER A 3 19.17 6.81 -23.05
CA SER A 3 17.72 6.76 -22.89
C SER A 3 17.02 5.94 -23.99
N SER A 4 17.73 5.54 -25.05
CA SER A 4 17.17 4.80 -26.19
C SER A 4 17.07 3.28 -25.94
N VAL A 5 17.88 2.73 -25.03
CA VAL A 5 17.85 1.29 -24.67
C VAL A 5 16.65 0.96 -23.79
N THR A 6 16.13 1.94 -23.06
CA THR A 6 15.03 1.76 -22.10
C THR A 6 13.66 1.61 -22.78
N VAL A 7 13.48 2.12 -24.00
CA VAL A 7 12.17 2.13 -24.69
C VAL A 7 11.89 0.83 -25.45
N THR A 8 12.90 0.13 -25.96
CA THR A 8 12.72 -1.07 -26.81
C THR A 8 12.33 -2.33 -26.03
N LEU A 9 12.53 -2.38 -24.71
CA LEU A 9 12.00 -3.45 -23.84
C LEU A 9 10.57 -3.17 -23.36
N ILE A 10 10.03 -1.97 -23.57
CA ILE A 10 8.71 -1.60 -23.06
C ILE A 10 7.61 -2.28 -23.89
N ASP A 11 7.72 -2.20 -25.22
CA ASP A 11 6.73 -2.76 -26.16
C ASP A 11 6.77 -4.30 -26.28
N LYS A 12 7.84 -4.93 -25.80
CA LYS A 12 8.03 -6.39 -25.89
C LYS A 12 7.34 -7.17 -24.79
N ILE A 13 7.03 -6.55 -23.64
CA ILE A 13 6.30 -7.22 -22.55
C ILE A 13 4.81 -6.97 -22.75
N ARG A 14 4.21 -7.70 -23.69
CA ARG A 14 2.76 -7.91 -23.70
C ARG A 14 2.47 -9.07 -22.76
N PRO A 15 1.43 -9.00 -21.91
CA PRO A 15 1.02 -10.16 -21.12
C PRO A 15 0.76 -11.31 -22.09
N LYS A 16 1.60 -12.34 -22.07
CA LYS A 16 1.19 -13.65 -22.56
C LYS A 16 0.25 -14.18 -21.50
N ASP A 17 -0.94 -14.63 -21.88
CA ASP A 17 -1.92 -15.19 -20.96
C ASP A 17 -1.26 -16.32 -20.15
N GLY A 18 -0.85 -16.03 -18.90
CA GLY A 18 -0.40 -17.05 -17.94
C GLY A 18 0.87 -16.76 -17.11
N GLU A 19 1.81 -15.88 -17.53
CA GLU A 19 3.02 -15.66 -16.72
C GLU A 19 2.81 -14.55 -15.67
N ILE A 20 2.71 -14.96 -14.39
CA ILE A 20 2.58 -14.06 -13.25
C ILE A 20 3.69 -12.99 -13.21
N VAL A 21 4.89 -13.34 -13.68
CA VAL A 21 6.04 -12.43 -13.76
C VAL A 21 5.78 -11.29 -14.74
N ASP A 22 5.28 -11.59 -15.94
CA ASP A 22 4.95 -10.57 -16.94
C ASP A 22 3.85 -9.62 -16.43
N GLN A 23 2.85 -10.16 -15.73
CA GLN A 23 1.81 -9.35 -15.09
C GLN A 23 2.38 -8.42 -14.03
N VAL A 24 3.32 -8.91 -13.20
CA VAL A 24 4.02 -8.08 -12.21
C VAL A 24 4.84 -6.99 -12.90
N LEU A 25 5.63 -7.34 -13.91
CA LEU A 25 6.47 -6.39 -14.63
C LEU A 25 5.63 -5.31 -15.32
N TYR A 26 4.51 -5.70 -15.95
CA TYR A 26 3.58 -4.76 -16.55
C TYR A 26 2.93 -3.84 -15.50
N TRP A 27 2.49 -4.40 -14.37
CA TRP A 27 1.97 -3.60 -13.25
C TRP A 27 3.01 -2.60 -12.72
N LEU A 28 4.26 -3.02 -12.54
CA LEU A 28 5.35 -2.15 -12.07
C LEU A 28 5.63 -1.03 -13.08
N LYS A 29 5.63 -1.33 -14.37
CA LYS A 29 5.79 -0.33 -15.44
C LYS A 29 4.72 0.75 -15.34
N ILE A 30 3.45 0.36 -15.17
CA ILE A 30 2.36 1.34 -14.99
C ILE A 30 2.55 2.10 -13.67
N TYR A 31 2.87 1.40 -12.57
CA TYR A 31 3.04 2.02 -11.25
C TYR A 31 4.00 3.19 -11.28
N PHE A 32 5.18 3.01 -11.89
CA PHE A 32 6.22 4.02 -11.88
C PHE A 32 6.04 5.10 -12.95
N ASN A 33 5.35 4.83 -14.06
CA ASN A 33 5.18 5.80 -15.15
C ASN A 33 3.85 6.57 -15.10
N ASP A 34 2.76 5.92 -14.70
CA ASP A 34 1.43 6.51 -14.58
C ASP A 34 0.64 5.82 -13.45
N VAL A 35 0.87 6.30 -12.22
CA VAL A 35 0.24 5.75 -11.02
C VAL A 35 -1.29 5.94 -11.01
N GLN A 36 -1.83 6.90 -11.77
CA GLN A 36 -3.27 7.15 -11.83
C GLN A 36 -3.98 6.08 -12.68
N ALA A 37 -3.31 5.53 -13.69
CA ALA A 37 -3.80 4.44 -14.50
C ALA A 37 -3.95 3.11 -13.73
N ILE A 38 -3.29 2.95 -12.57
CA ILE A 38 -3.39 1.73 -11.76
C ILE A 38 -4.80 1.47 -11.22
N ASN A 39 -5.60 2.51 -10.98
CA ASN A 39 -6.97 2.33 -10.47
C ASN A 39 -7.86 1.50 -11.42
N HIS A 40 -7.47 1.38 -12.70
CA HIS A 40 -8.14 0.59 -13.72
C HIS A 40 -7.38 -0.70 -14.09
N THR A 41 -6.26 -0.99 -13.43
CA THR A 41 -5.37 -2.10 -13.79
C THR A 41 -5.56 -3.30 -12.86
N PHE A 42 -5.42 -4.49 -13.43
CA PHE A 42 -5.40 -5.79 -12.76
C PHE A 42 -4.28 -5.86 -11.69
N MET A 43 -4.62 -6.17 -10.44
CA MET A 43 -3.62 -6.61 -9.46
C MET A 43 -3.23 -8.05 -9.80
N PRO A 44 -1.94 -8.37 -10.00
CA PRO A 44 -1.53 -9.75 -10.20
C PRO A 44 -1.98 -10.59 -9.00
N SER A 45 -2.45 -11.82 -9.25
CA SER A 45 -2.94 -12.77 -8.23
C SER A 45 -1.81 -13.30 -7.34
N LEU A 46 -1.08 -12.39 -6.69
CA LEU A 46 0.05 -12.64 -5.80
C LEU A 46 -0.40 -12.77 -4.34
N CYS A 47 -1.65 -12.41 -4.05
CA CYS A 47 -2.24 -12.66 -2.76
C CYS A 47 -2.72 -14.12 -2.72
N PRO A 48 -2.30 -14.95 -1.75
CA PRO A 48 -2.85 -16.29 -1.58
C PRO A 48 -4.37 -16.22 -1.52
N SER A 49 -5.08 -17.12 -2.19
CA SER A 49 -6.55 -17.14 -2.16
C SER A 49 -7.03 -17.31 -0.72
N ALA A 50 -7.97 -16.47 -0.30
CA ALA A 50 -8.62 -16.59 1.01
C ALA A 50 -9.60 -17.76 1.00
N GLY A 51 -9.12 -18.94 1.37
CA GLY A 51 -9.97 -19.94 2.01
C GLY A 51 -10.27 -19.56 3.46
N ALA A 52 -11.24 -20.23 4.09
CA ALA A 52 -11.67 -19.99 5.48
C ALA A 52 -10.54 -20.11 6.54
N ASN A 53 -9.36 -20.65 6.17
CA ASN A 53 -8.23 -20.95 7.06
C ASN A 53 -6.99 -20.05 6.85
N THR A 54 -7.12 -18.88 6.20
CA THR A 54 -5.97 -18.00 6.02
C THR A 54 -5.55 -17.29 7.32
N ASN A 55 -4.24 -17.21 7.57
CA ASN A 55 -3.72 -16.55 8.77
C ASN A 55 -4.01 -15.03 8.76
N PHE A 56 -3.96 -14.41 9.95
CA PHE A 56 -4.27 -12.99 10.13
C PHE A 56 -3.47 -12.06 9.20
N ARG A 57 -2.19 -12.36 8.94
CA ARG A 57 -1.35 -11.57 8.02
C ARG A 57 -1.93 -11.56 6.61
N THR A 58 -2.33 -12.72 6.09
CA THR A 58 -2.94 -12.85 4.76
C THR A 58 -4.22 -12.02 4.68
N GLN A 59 -5.08 -12.09 5.70
CA GLN A 59 -6.31 -11.29 5.77
C GLN A 59 -5.99 -9.78 5.74
N VAL A 60 -5.00 -9.31 6.52
CA VAL A 60 -4.59 -7.91 6.52
C VAL A 60 -4.10 -7.47 5.14
N CYS A 61 -3.27 -8.28 4.48
CA CYS A 61 -2.73 -7.97 3.16
C CYS A 61 -3.84 -7.86 2.10
N GLN A 62 -4.82 -8.76 2.13
CA GLN A 62 -5.96 -8.75 1.21
C GLN A 62 -6.85 -7.53 1.44
N VAL A 63 -7.23 -7.27 2.69
CA VAL A 63 -8.07 -6.11 3.04
C VAL A 63 -7.36 -4.82 2.66
N LEU A 64 -6.07 -4.69 2.94
CA LEU A 64 -5.28 -3.53 2.53
C LEU A 64 -5.29 -3.33 1.02
N SER A 65 -4.97 -4.39 0.26
CA SER A 65 -4.84 -4.33 -1.20
C SER A 65 -6.18 -4.01 -1.87
N LYS A 66 -7.29 -4.54 -1.34
CA LYS A 66 -8.64 -4.32 -1.87
C LYS A 66 -9.20 -2.92 -1.56
N ASN A 67 -8.88 -2.35 -0.39
CA ASN A 67 -9.58 -1.16 0.11
C ASN A 67 -8.76 0.14 0.02
N VAL A 68 -7.44 0.07 -0.19
CA VAL A 68 -6.57 1.26 -0.12
C VAL A 68 -5.78 1.40 -1.41
N GLY A 69 -6.38 2.08 -2.39
CA GLY A 69 -5.76 2.41 -3.67
C GLY A 69 -4.68 3.50 -3.59
N PRO A 70 -3.95 3.75 -4.70
CA PRO A 70 -2.98 4.84 -4.79
C PRO A 70 -3.56 6.20 -4.35
N GLY A 71 -2.72 7.00 -3.70
CA GLY A 71 -3.07 8.34 -3.21
C GLY A 71 -3.90 8.34 -1.93
N LYS A 72 -4.30 7.15 -1.44
CA LYS A 72 -5.04 6.98 -0.19
C LYS A 72 -4.13 6.40 0.88
N THR A 73 -4.42 6.76 2.13
CA THR A 73 -3.76 6.18 3.31
C THR A 73 -4.80 5.68 4.31
N VAL A 74 -4.42 4.66 5.07
CA VAL A 74 -5.22 4.10 6.16
C VAL A 74 -4.38 4.05 7.42
N SER A 75 -4.97 4.22 8.60
CA SER A 75 -4.28 3.97 9.86
C SER A 75 -4.28 2.49 10.23
N TYR A 76 -3.33 2.07 11.07
CA TYR A 76 -3.33 0.71 11.63
C TYR A 76 -4.66 0.34 12.32
N SER A 77 -5.28 1.30 13.02
CA SER A 77 -6.59 1.12 13.68
C SER A 77 -7.73 1.02 12.70
N GLU A 78 -7.77 1.88 11.67
CA GLU A 78 -8.81 1.79 10.62
C GLU A 78 -8.71 0.47 9.87
N LEU A 79 -7.50 0.03 9.52
CA LEU A 79 -7.29 -1.25 8.86
C LEU A 79 -7.71 -2.44 9.75
N ALA A 80 -7.44 -2.36 11.06
CA ALA A 80 -7.92 -3.35 12.02
C ALA A 80 -9.46 -3.38 12.13
N SER A 81 -10.11 -2.21 12.04
CA SER A 81 -11.57 -2.12 11.99
C SER A 81 -12.16 -2.69 10.70
N LEU A 82 -11.51 -2.50 9.54
CA LEU A 82 -11.92 -3.14 8.28
C LEU A 82 -11.89 -4.68 8.34
N LEU A 83 -11.10 -5.25 9.28
CA LEU A 83 -11.01 -6.68 9.56
C LEU A 83 -12.00 -7.14 10.65
N ASN A 84 -12.91 -6.28 11.12
CA ASN A 84 -13.76 -6.52 12.29
C ASN A 84 -12.98 -6.89 13.56
N LYS A 85 -11.75 -6.37 13.69
CA LYS A 85 -10.85 -6.61 14.83
C LYS A 85 -10.29 -5.27 15.35
N PRO A 86 -11.12 -4.36 15.89
CA PRO A 86 -10.73 -2.97 16.21
C PRO A 86 -9.56 -2.85 17.20
N ASN A 87 -9.32 -3.88 18.01
CA ASN A 87 -8.21 -3.92 18.98
C ASN A 87 -6.89 -4.49 18.41
N ALA A 88 -6.85 -4.87 17.13
CA ALA A 88 -5.71 -5.56 16.52
C ALA A 88 -4.69 -4.62 15.84
N ALA A 89 -4.69 -3.32 16.12
CA ALA A 89 -3.79 -2.36 15.46
C ALA A 89 -2.30 -2.73 15.57
N ARG A 90 -1.85 -3.25 16.72
CA ARG A 90 -0.47 -3.74 16.89
C ARG A 90 -0.18 -4.96 16.01
N ALA A 91 -1.11 -5.93 15.96
CA ALA A 91 -0.97 -7.11 15.12
C ALA A 91 -0.98 -6.75 13.62
N VAL A 92 -1.77 -5.75 13.21
CA VAL A 92 -1.70 -5.16 11.85
C VAL A 92 -0.30 -4.61 11.59
N GLY A 93 0.29 -3.89 12.55
CA GLY A 93 1.68 -3.43 12.46
C GLY A 93 2.67 -4.57 12.21
N THR A 94 2.56 -5.66 12.96
CA THR A 94 3.39 -6.87 12.76
C THR A 94 3.16 -7.50 11.38
N ALA A 95 1.91 -7.57 10.91
CA ALA A 95 1.61 -8.07 9.57
C ALA A 95 2.25 -7.20 8.47
N MET A 96 2.22 -5.87 8.62
CA MET A 96 2.85 -4.94 7.68
C MET A 96 4.38 -5.03 7.69
N ALA A 97 4.99 -5.25 8.85
CA ALA A 97 6.43 -5.48 8.97
C ALA A 97 6.87 -6.80 8.31
N ASN A 98 5.99 -7.80 8.28
CA ASN A 98 6.26 -9.12 7.70
C ASN A 98 5.61 -9.31 6.32
N ASN A 99 5.35 -8.21 5.60
CA ASN A 99 4.80 -8.23 4.26
C ASN A 99 5.84 -8.81 3.27
N PRO A 100 5.55 -9.97 2.64
CA PRO A 100 6.50 -10.65 1.76
C PRO A 100 6.72 -9.95 0.42
N ILE A 101 5.77 -9.15 -0.06
CA ILE A 101 5.81 -8.52 -1.38
C ILE A 101 5.43 -7.04 -1.22
N GLN A 102 6.38 -6.27 -0.71
CA GLN A 102 6.24 -4.84 -0.51
C GLN A 102 6.00 -4.14 -1.85
N LEU A 103 5.46 -2.91 -1.81
CA LEU A 103 4.95 -2.16 -2.98
C LEU A 103 3.64 -2.73 -3.54
N ILE A 104 3.65 -3.99 -3.98
CA ILE A 104 2.48 -4.66 -4.56
C ILE A 104 1.40 -4.83 -3.50
N ILE A 105 1.74 -5.41 -2.35
CA ILE A 105 0.92 -5.27 -1.14
C ILE A 105 1.32 -3.91 -0.54
N PRO A 106 0.42 -2.91 -0.54
CA PRO A 106 0.82 -1.52 -0.41
C PRO A 106 0.97 -1.09 1.06
N CYS A 107 1.83 -1.78 1.82
CA CYS A 107 2.01 -1.53 3.26
C CYS A 107 2.57 -0.12 3.57
N HIS A 108 3.17 0.56 2.59
CA HIS A 108 3.55 1.97 2.70
C HIS A 108 2.35 2.93 2.83
N ARG A 109 1.14 2.51 2.44
CA ARG A 109 -0.11 3.27 2.62
C ARG A 109 -0.67 3.21 4.04
N VAL A 110 -0.14 2.33 4.90
CA VAL A 110 -0.56 2.20 6.30
C VAL A 110 0.26 3.14 7.19
N ILE A 111 -0.39 4.07 7.85
CA ILE A 111 0.26 5.12 8.66
C ILE A 111 -0.27 5.15 10.10
N ARG A 112 0.25 6.03 10.94
CA ARG A 112 -0.27 6.22 12.31
C ARG A 112 -1.56 7.05 12.29
N ASN A 113 -2.35 6.90 13.35
CA ASN A 113 -3.63 7.60 13.46
C ASN A 113 -3.47 9.13 13.57
N ASP A 114 -2.33 9.58 14.10
CA ASP A 114 -1.91 10.99 14.22
C ASP A 114 -1.32 11.61 12.94
N LEU A 115 -1.48 10.91 11.81
CA LEU A 115 -0.99 11.24 10.46
C LEU A 115 0.52 11.16 10.28
N SER A 116 1.29 10.77 11.29
CA SER A 116 2.72 10.48 11.11
C SER A 116 2.93 9.17 10.32
N LEU A 117 4.03 9.07 9.58
CA LEU A 117 4.28 7.95 8.68
C LEU A 117 4.35 6.60 9.42
N GLY A 118 4.89 6.56 10.64
CA GLY A 118 5.23 5.31 11.31
C GLY A 118 6.40 4.57 10.64
N SER A 119 6.68 3.36 11.08
CA SER A 119 7.81 2.58 10.57
C SER A 119 7.54 1.99 9.18
N TYR A 120 8.63 1.72 8.47
CA TYR A 120 8.65 1.00 7.22
C TYR A 120 9.93 0.17 7.14
N VAL A 121 9.83 -1.09 6.75
CA VAL A 121 10.98 -2.02 6.76
C VAL A 121 12.09 -1.57 5.81
N ARG A 122 11.75 -0.83 4.73
CA ARG A 122 12.74 -0.27 3.79
C ARG A 122 13.16 1.16 4.15
N GLY A 123 12.80 1.65 5.34
CA GLY A 123 13.12 3.00 5.80
C GLY A 123 12.05 4.03 5.48
N GLN A 124 11.95 5.07 6.32
CA GLN A 124 10.92 6.11 6.16
C GLN A 124 11.08 6.94 4.88
N SER A 125 12.30 7.11 4.38
CA SER A 125 12.58 7.82 3.12
C SER A 125 11.88 7.17 1.93
N VAL A 126 11.96 5.85 1.81
CA VAL A 126 11.28 5.07 0.75
C VAL A 126 9.76 5.19 0.88
N LYS A 127 9.22 5.06 2.11
CA LYS A 127 7.78 5.22 2.35
C LYS A 127 7.28 6.60 1.96
N MET A 128 8.03 7.64 2.33
CA MET A 128 7.73 9.02 1.96
C MET A 128 7.75 9.20 0.45
N TRP A 129 8.76 8.68 -0.24
CA TRP A 129 8.87 8.78 -1.69
C TRP A 129 7.68 8.09 -2.37
N LEU A 130 7.32 6.87 -1.97
CA LEU A 130 6.18 6.13 -2.52
C LEU A 130 4.85 6.86 -2.31
N LEU A 131 4.63 7.41 -1.11
CA LEU A 131 3.43 8.19 -0.83
C LEU A 131 3.33 9.44 -1.72
N LYS A 132 4.44 10.18 -1.88
CA LYS A 132 4.49 11.35 -2.76
C LYS A 132 4.29 10.97 -4.23
N HIS A 133 4.92 9.88 -4.67
CA HIS A 133 4.76 9.31 -6.01
C HIS A 133 3.29 9.00 -6.32
N GLU A 134 2.56 8.48 -5.32
CA GLU A 134 1.12 8.21 -5.42
C GLU A 134 0.22 9.46 -5.27
N GLY A 135 0.80 10.66 -5.11
CA GLY A 135 0.05 11.92 -4.98
C GLY A 135 -0.37 12.30 -3.56
N VAL A 136 0.11 11.59 -2.53
CA VAL A 136 -0.15 11.94 -1.12
C VAL A 136 0.66 13.18 -0.75
N LYS A 137 -0.03 14.21 -0.27
CA LYS A 137 0.62 15.45 0.20
C LYS A 137 1.14 15.27 1.63
N LEU A 138 2.37 15.72 1.88
CA LEU A 138 2.99 15.71 3.20
C LEU A 138 3.29 17.14 3.66
N ALA A 139 3.11 17.40 4.95
CA ALA A 139 3.57 18.61 5.61
C ALA A 139 5.10 18.63 5.77
N ALA A 140 5.66 19.79 6.14
CA ALA A 140 7.09 19.95 6.41
C ALA A 140 7.63 19.01 7.50
N ASN A 141 6.78 18.61 8.46
CA ASN A 141 7.10 17.64 9.51
C ASN A 141 6.85 16.17 9.09
N ASN A 142 6.74 15.90 7.79
CA ASN A 142 6.48 14.59 7.19
C ASN A 142 5.16 13.93 7.62
N LYS A 143 4.21 14.67 8.20
CA LYS A 143 2.85 14.17 8.41
C LYS A 143 2.05 14.19 7.12
N VAL A 144 1.23 13.17 6.91
CA VAL A 144 0.26 13.14 5.81
C VAL A 144 -0.77 14.24 6.02
N LEU A 145 -1.02 15.04 4.99
CA LEU A 145 -2.08 16.04 5.02
C LEU A 145 -3.45 15.36 4.88
N PRO A 146 -4.47 15.75 5.66
CA PRO A 146 -5.83 15.26 5.48
C PRO A 146 -6.32 15.57 4.06
N VAL A 147 -7.00 14.62 3.45
CA VAL A 147 -7.75 14.89 2.21
C VAL A 147 -8.94 15.78 2.57
N PRO A 148 -9.16 16.91 1.86
CA PRO A 148 -10.32 17.77 2.10
C PRO A 148 -11.63 16.98 2.07
N GLY A 149 -12.48 17.17 3.08
CA GLY A 149 -13.77 16.46 3.20
C GLY A 149 -13.69 15.03 3.74
N ALA A 150 -12.51 14.49 4.05
CA ALA A 150 -12.41 13.18 4.70
C ALA A 150 -12.94 13.23 6.13
N LYS A 151 -13.67 12.17 6.55
CA LYS A 151 -14.07 12.00 7.95
C LYS A 151 -12.82 12.02 8.84
N LYS A 152 -12.87 12.77 9.96
CA LYS A 152 -11.79 12.77 10.95
C LYS A 152 -11.56 11.35 11.44
N ARG A 153 -10.28 10.93 11.50
CA ARG A 153 -9.93 9.62 12.05
C ARG A 153 -10.34 9.57 13.53
N PRO A 154 -10.93 8.46 14.00
CA PRO A 154 -11.30 8.32 15.40
C PRO A 154 -10.04 8.44 16.26
N THR A 155 -9.96 9.47 17.10
CA THR A 155 -8.89 9.63 18.08
C THR A 155 -9.13 8.68 19.24
N LYS A 156 -8.21 7.74 19.51
CA LYS A 156 -8.18 7.10 20.82
C LYS A 156 -7.83 8.18 21.84
N THR A 157 -8.78 8.57 22.68
CA THR A 157 -8.48 9.31 23.91
C THR A 157 -7.53 8.44 24.71
N VAL A 158 -6.29 8.86 24.85
CA VAL A 158 -5.38 8.25 25.81
C VAL A 158 -5.84 8.73 27.18
N VAL A 159 -6.69 7.95 27.84
CA VAL A 159 -6.88 8.09 29.28
C VAL A 159 -5.58 7.53 29.88
N LEU A 160 -4.69 8.42 30.31
CA LEU A 160 -3.54 8.03 31.13
C LEU A 160 -4.09 7.50 32.46
N PRO A 161 -3.57 6.38 32.99
CA PRO A 161 -3.89 5.93 34.34
C PRO A 161 -3.41 6.93 35.40
#